data_AF-A0AAD7ZYF9-F1
#
_entry.id   AF-A0AAD7ZYF9-F1
#
_cell.length_a   1.000
_cell.length_b   1.000
_cell.length_c   1.000
_cell.angle_alpha   90.00
_cell.angle_beta   90.00
_cell.angle_gamma   90.00
#
_symmetry.space_group_name_H-M   'P 1'
#
loop_
_entity.id
_entity.type
_entity.pdbx_description
1 polymer ?
#
loop_
_entity_poly.entity_id
_entity_poly.type
_entity_poly.pdbx_seq_one_letter_code
_entity_poly.pdbx_strand_id
1 'polypeptide(L)'
;VPESKVQPFFNILMSYLSCGMTDIHMSVQDDSLLMLDTLLASAPSLVASSSYKILTNFLNMISSQRADSRPGRTLTVNLGIKFTTVKWRIKVLLRLRDLLSAMLEHKSQPNTGSMEKIASCACINANKTYNWSNDKELNIPIHSQYYQQTCQLPSIFGSSIKGDSSSDDGSNLKNYVEVVMPLLIETWLEVGPDSRDSNTGHGNLLLEDAALLLKCILKIIQLLFELLQLWHVKTEVPEVITVYKKDFFQHIFPGFPYSCVVDESRKVKKSKLRKGKDHMVVDKSCKEQNIAICLLFCNFYDERIEVENSIRVLQYLEKCLKQWKKQENKKDLIYILRYMLEDCSKSLKQKGVDIGSLLDSAIVSYMITYDVFILEFLSEIALVEISSHLQRNNNLQRWLECLPNLLCSSSVSINEVRILRKLACQNNPFFYASLCQKLPDILNNLGSITVTGIKDSIEGRKEIVNILYWIKDWSEDAMKTLSKHLHCEHWDKELAVEILNILTTGDIVNGNLKEYVGPTRV
;
A
#
# COMPACT_ATOMS: atom_id res chain seq x y z
N VAL A 1 -27.44 -7.41 10.45
CA VAL A 1 -27.53 -7.80 11.87
C VAL A 1 -26.23 -7.38 12.53
N PRO A 2 -26.23 -6.71 13.70
CA PRO A 2 -24.99 -6.36 14.38
C PRO A 2 -24.16 -7.60 14.71
N GLU A 3 -22.83 -7.51 14.58
CA GLU A 3 -21.90 -8.61 14.83
C GLU A 3 -22.08 -9.26 16.21
N SER A 4 -22.39 -8.45 17.23
CA SER A 4 -22.68 -8.91 18.60
C SER A 4 -23.85 -9.88 18.72
N LYS A 5 -24.80 -9.86 17.77
CA LYS A 5 -25.92 -10.82 17.74
C LYS A 5 -25.56 -12.12 17.03
N VAL A 6 -24.54 -12.11 16.18
CA VAL A 6 -24.05 -13.30 15.44
C VAL A 6 -23.03 -14.06 16.29
N GLN A 7 -22.21 -13.34 17.06
CA GLN A 7 -21.11 -13.86 17.87
C GLN A 7 -21.47 -15.11 18.71
N PRO A 8 -22.61 -15.19 19.43
CA PRO A 8 -22.95 -16.36 20.24
C PRO A 8 -23.10 -17.66 19.42
N PHE A 9 -23.52 -17.55 18.17
CA PHE A 9 -23.78 -18.67 17.27
C PHE A 9 -22.64 -18.91 16.27
N PHE A 10 -21.62 -18.05 16.28
CA PHE A 10 -20.63 -17.99 15.22
C PHE A 10 -19.83 -19.29 15.07
N ASN A 11 -19.49 -19.96 16.17
CA ASN A 11 -18.81 -21.26 16.12
C ASN A 11 -19.64 -22.35 15.40
N ILE A 12 -20.97 -22.33 15.58
CA ILE A 12 -21.89 -23.25 14.92
C ILE A 12 -21.94 -22.92 13.43
N LEU A 13 -22.08 -21.63 13.08
CA LEU A 13 -22.08 -21.17 11.69
C LEU A 13 -20.78 -21.55 10.97
N MET A 14 -19.62 -21.37 11.61
CA MET A 14 -18.33 -21.77 11.04
C MET A 14 -18.20 -23.29 10.87
N SER A 15 -18.81 -24.09 11.74
CA SER A 15 -18.81 -25.55 11.62
C SER A 15 -19.65 -25.99 10.43
N TYR A 16 -20.87 -25.44 10.27
CA TYR A 16 -21.70 -25.71 9.09
C TYR A 16 -21.04 -25.24 7.79
N LEU A 17 -20.40 -24.07 7.81
CA LEU A 17 -19.63 -23.58 6.68
C LEU A 17 -18.51 -24.56 6.32
N SER A 18 -17.73 -25.00 7.30
CA SER A 18 -16.66 -25.98 7.08
C SER A 18 -17.19 -27.27 6.46
N CYS A 19 -18.27 -27.83 7.01
CA CYS A 19 -18.92 -29.02 6.47
C CYS A 19 -19.36 -28.82 5.02
N GLY A 20 -20.05 -27.70 4.72
CA GLY A 20 -20.54 -27.39 3.39
C GLY A 20 -19.41 -27.22 2.37
N MET A 21 -18.30 -26.59 2.74
CA MET A 21 -17.13 -26.43 1.87
C MET A 21 -16.45 -27.78 1.53
N THR A 22 -16.59 -28.78 2.38
CA THR A 22 -16.03 -30.14 2.19
C THR A 22 -17.06 -31.15 1.68
N ASP A 23 -18.28 -30.73 1.38
CA ASP A 23 -19.36 -31.62 0.97
C ASP A 23 -19.05 -32.29 -0.37
N ILE A 24 -19.53 -33.53 -0.57
CA ILE A 24 -19.33 -34.27 -1.83
C ILE A 24 -20.10 -33.64 -3.01
N HIS A 25 -21.18 -32.89 -2.73
CA HIS A 25 -22.01 -32.25 -3.72
C HIS A 25 -21.55 -30.82 -4.00
N MET A 26 -21.13 -30.56 -5.24
CA MET A 26 -20.61 -29.25 -5.65
C MET A 26 -21.63 -28.11 -5.50
N SER A 27 -22.94 -28.39 -5.53
CA SER A 27 -23.96 -27.37 -5.24
C SER A 27 -23.97 -26.93 -3.78
N VAL A 28 -23.74 -27.86 -2.84
CA VAL A 28 -23.63 -27.55 -1.41
C VAL A 28 -22.36 -26.76 -1.14
N GLN A 29 -21.26 -27.15 -1.78
CA GLN A 29 -20.02 -26.36 -1.77
C GLN A 29 -20.27 -24.94 -2.30
N ASP A 30 -21.03 -24.79 -3.39
CA ASP A 30 -21.34 -23.48 -3.97
C ASP A 30 -22.14 -22.59 -3.02
N ASP A 31 -23.19 -23.15 -2.39
CA ASP A 31 -24.01 -22.45 -1.41
C ASP A 31 -23.23 -22.10 -0.14
N SER A 32 -22.28 -22.95 0.26
CA SER A 32 -21.39 -22.67 1.39
C SER A 32 -20.49 -21.44 1.13
N LEU A 33 -20.03 -21.24 -0.10
CA LEU A 33 -19.28 -20.03 -0.46
C LEU A 33 -20.17 -18.77 -0.41
N LEU A 34 -21.45 -18.87 -0.77
CA LEU A 34 -22.40 -17.75 -0.63
C LEU A 34 -22.69 -17.43 0.84
N MET A 35 -22.73 -18.44 1.71
CA MET A 35 -22.79 -18.26 3.16
C MET A 35 -21.54 -17.51 3.65
N LEU A 36 -20.34 -17.88 3.19
CA LEU A 36 -19.12 -17.17 3.52
C LEU A 36 -19.14 -15.71 3.04
N ASP A 37 -19.58 -15.45 1.81
CA ASP A 37 -19.73 -14.08 1.27
C ASP A 37 -20.61 -13.23 2.20
N THR A 38 -21.69 -13.82 2.72
CA THR A 38 -22.61 -13.15 3.66
C THR A 38 -21.95 -12.90 5.03
N LEU A 39 -21.17 -13.85 5.54
CA LEU A 39 -20.45 -13.71 6.81
C LEU A 39 -19.35 -12.65 6.72
N LEU A 40 -18.56 -12.63 5.64
CA LEU A 40 -17.55 -11.60 5.40
C LEU A 40 -18.17 -10.20 5.29
N ALA A 41 -19.34 -10.09 4.67
CA ALA A 41 -20.05 -8.81 4.56
C ALA A 41 -20.66 -8.31 5.87
N SER A 42 -20.95 -9.20 6.84
CA SER A 42 -21.73 -8.87 8.04
C SER A 42 -20.96 -8.96 9.36
N ALA A 43 -19.92 -9.80 9.43
CA ALA A 43 -19.10 -10.04 10.61
C ALA A 43 -17.63 -10.38 10.22
N PRO A 44 -16.93 -9.49 9.49
CA PRO A 44 -15.59 -9.77 8.96
C PRO A 44 -14.56 -10.07 10.06
N SER A 45 -14.62 -9.41 11.22
CA SER A 45 -13.70 -9.64 12.34
C SER A 45 -13.86 -11.03 12.98
N LEU A 46 -15.08 -11.52 13.13
CA LEU A 46 -15.32 -12.89 13.61
C LEU A 46 -14.77 -13.94 12.64
N VAL A 47 -14.99 -13.74 11.33
CA VAL A 47 -14.48 -14.63 10.27
C VAL A 47 -12.95 -14.63 10.26
N ALA A 48 -12.32 -13.45 10.31
CA ALA A 48 -10.87 -13.31 10.38
C ALA A 48 -10.28 -14.05 11.59
N SER A 49 -10.90 -13.89 12.77
CA SER A 49 -10.48 -14.54 14.03
C SER A 49 -10.60 -16.07 14.01
N SER A 50 -11.46 -16.62 13.16
CA SER A 50 -11.69 -18.08 13.03
C SER A 50 -11.22 -18.66 11.70
N SER A 51 -10.42 -17.90 10.94
CA SER A 51 -9.99 -18.24 9.59
C SER A 51 -9.25 -19.59 9.48
N TYR A 52 -8.47 -19.96 10.50
CA TYR A 52 -7.75 -21.24 10.57
C TYR A 52 -8.66 -22.47 10.40
N LYS A 53 -9.96 -22.35 10.74
CA LYS A 53 -10.92 -23.47 10.60
C LYS A 53 -11.30 -23.78 9.15
N ILE A 54 -11.13 -22.82 8.24
CA ILE A 54 -11.61 -22.95 6.85
C ILE A 54 -10.53 -22.76 5.79
N LEU A 55 -9.33 -22.27 6.15
CA LEU A 55 -8.22 -22.05 5.21
C LEU A 55 -7.85 -23.32 4.42
N THR A 56 -7.76 -24.47 5.09
CA THR A 56 -7.47 -25.75 4.44
C THR A 56 -8.59 -26.22 3.52
N ASN A 57 -9.83 -25.82 3.77
CA ASN A 57 -10.98 -26.20 2.94
C ASN A 57 -10.88 -25.58 1.55
N PHE A 58 -10.36 -24.35 1.43
CA PHE A 58 -10.07 -23.74 0.12
C PHE A 58 -9.11 -24.59 -0.71
N LEU A 59 -8.07 -25.16 -0.09
CA LEU A 59 -7.13 -26.04 -0.76
C LEU A 59 -7.83 -27.29 -1.29
N ASN A 60 -8.71 -27.90 -0.48
CA ASN A 60 -9.50 -29.07 -0.88
C ASN A 60 -10.48 -28.79 -2.02
N MET A 61 -10.99 -27.56 -2.13
CA MET A 61 -11.91 -27.17 -3.21
C MET A 61 -11.20 -26.92 -4.55
N ILE A 62 -9.90 -26.61 -4.55
CA ILE A 62 -9.12 -26.36 -5.79
C ILE A 62 -8.16 -27.49 -6.15
N SER A 63 -7.85 -28.39 -5.21
CA SER A 63 -6.85 -29.44 -5.37
C SER A 63 -7.21 -30.70 -4.59
N SER A 64 -6.73 -31.86 -5.06
CA SER A 64 -6.76 -33.14 -4.38
C SER A 64 -5.37 -33.53 -3.87
N GLN A 65 -5.34 -34.40 -2.86
CA GLN A 65 -4.09 -34.99 -2.38
C GLN A 65 -3.60 -36.02 -3.40
N ARG A 66 -2.29 -36.04 -3.69
CA ARG A 66 -1.72 -37.01 -4.62
C ARG A 66 -1.88 -38.42 -4.03
N ALA A 67 -2.39 -39.35 -4.84
CA ALA A 67 -2.53 -40.76 -4.45
C ALA A 67 -1.17 -41.49 -4.42
N ASP A 68 -0.15 -40.91 -5.05
CA ASP A 68 1.19 -41.47 -5.14
C ASP A 68 1.98 -41.27 -3.85
N SER A 69 3.00 -42.10 -3.61
CA SER A 69 3.81 -42.18 -2.38
C SER A 69 4.61 -40.92 -2.01
N ARG A 70 4.39 -39.78 -2.68
CA ARG A 70 5.06 -38.50 -2.42
C ARG A 70 4.06 -37.52 -1.79
N PRO A 71 4.40 -36.87 -0.67
CA PRO A 71 3.55 -35.83 -0.09
C PRO A 71 3.40 -34.68 -1.10
N GLY A 72 2.16 -34.29 -1.41
CA GLY A 72 1.86 -33.21 -2.35
C GLY A 72 0.39 -33.14 -2.74
N ARG A 73 -0.01 -32.01 -3.32
CA ARG A 73 -1.35 -31.76 -3.86
C ARG A 73 -1.28 -31.59 -5.38
N THR A 74 -2.38 -31.86 -6.07
CA THR A 74 -2.54 -31.61 -7.51
C THR A 74 -3.89 -30.96 -7.74
N LEU A 75 -3.98 -30.06 -8.72
CA LEU A 75 -5.25 -29.41 -9.05
C LEU A 75 -6.36 -30.41 -9.38
N THR A 76 -7.55 -30.16 -8.84
CA THR A 76 -8.71 -31.00 -9.10
C THR A 76 -9.17 -30.78 -10.54
N VAL A 77 -9.45 -31.87 -11.26
CA VAL A 77 -10.05 -31.84 -12.60
C VAL A 77 -11.53 -32.20 -12.48
N ASN A 78 -12.42 -31.25 -12.73
CA ASN A 78 -13.86 -31.46 -12.67
C ASN A 78 -14.40 -31.77 -14.07
N LEU A 79 -14.35 -33.03 -14.48
CA LEU A 79 -14.90 -33.51 -15.74
C LEU A 79 -16.40 -33.80 -15.58
N GLY A 80 -17.27 -32.83 -15.86
CA GLY A 80 -18.71 -33.11 -16.04
C GLY A 80 -19.72 -32.12 -15.47
N ILE A 81 -19.40 -30.83 -15.28
CA ILE A 81 -20.29 -29.90 -14.56
C ILE A 81 -20.53 -28.58 -15.33
N LYS A 82 -21.60 -27.85 -14.95
CA LYS A 82 -22.05 -26.54 -15.49
C LYS A 82 -20.96 -25.46 -15.58
N PHE A 83 -19.85 -25.61 -14.86
CA PHE A 83 -18.70 -24.70 -14.90
C PHE A 83 -17.45 -25.44 -15.38
N THR A 84 -16.59 -24.74 -16.14
CA THR A 84 -15.23 -25.24 -16.40
C THR A 84 -14.45 -25.27 -15.09
N THR A 85 -13.51 -26.21 -14.96
CA THR A 85 -12.63 -26.31 -13.78
C THR A 85 -11.97 -24.97 -13.43
N VAL A 86 -11.56 -24.21 -14.45
CA VAL A 86 -11.02 -22.85 -14.31
C VAL A 86 -12.01 -21.87 -13.66
N LYS A 87 -13.28 -21.84 -14.11
CA LYS A 87 -14.29 -20.93 -13.54
C LYS A 87 -14.62 -21.25 -12.09
N TRP A 88 -14.62 -22.53 -11.73
CA TRP A 88 -14.75 -22.96 -10.35
C TRP A 88 -13.58 -22.46 -9.50
N ARG A 89 -12.33 -22.66 -9.94
CA ARG A 89 -11.16 -22.18 -9.20
C ARG A 89 -11.12 -20.67 -9.06
N ILE A 90 -11.49 -19.91 -10.10
CA ILE A 90 -11.66 -18.45 -9.98
C ILE A 90 -12.66 -18.13 -8.87
N LYS A 91 -13.82 -18.80 -8.84
CA LYS A 91 -14.84 -18.58 -7.82
C LYS A 91 -14.30 -18.79 -6.41
N VAL A 92 -13.60 -19.90 -6.18
CA VAL A 92 -13.02 -20.27 -4.88
C VAL A 92 -11.90 -19.31 -4.47
N LEU A 93 -10.96 -19.02 -5.37
CA LEU A 93 -9.82 -18.14 -5.10
C LEU A 93 -10.26 -16.71 -4.76
N LEU A 94 -11.37 -16.22 -5.32
CA LEU A 94 -11.90 -14.91 -4.96
C LEU A 94 -12.35 -14.84 -3.50
N ARG A 95 -12.97 -15.90 -2.99
CA ARG A 95 -13.38 -15.96 -1.58
C ARG A 95 -12.17 -16.14 -0.67
N LEU A 96 -11.15 -16.86 -1.12
CA LEU A 96 -9.87 -16.92 -0.41
C LEU A 96 -9.22 -15.54 -0.31
N ARG A 97 -9.18 -14.78 -1.40
CA ARG A 97 -8.70 -13.38 -1.41
C ARG A 97 -9.47 -12.53 -0.39
N ASP A 98 -10.79 -12.65 -0.35
CA ASP A 98 -11.63 -11.84 0.55
C ASP A 98 -11.42 -12.23 2.02
N LEU A 99 -11.27 -13.52 2.30
CA LEU A 99 -10.90 -14.01 3.63
C LEU A 99 -9.52 -13.48 4.07
N LEU A 100 -8.50 -13.58 3.22
CA LEU A 100 -7.16 -13.08 3.51
C LEU A 100 -7.15 -11.55 3.72
N SER A 101 -7.97 -10.81 2.96
CA SER A 101 -8.13 -9.36 3.14
C SER A 101 -8.75 -9.04 4.50
N ALA A 102 -9.80 -9.76 4.90
CA ALA A 102 -10.40 -9.60 6.23
C ALA A 102 -9.41 -9.95 7.35
N MET A 103 -8.57 -10.98 7.17
CA MET A 103 -7.49 -11.32 8.11
C MET A 103 -6.48 -10.18 8.26
N LEU A 104 -6.08 -9.57 7.14
CA LEU A 104 -5.12 -8.46 7.12
C LEU A 104 -5.69 -7.21 7.81
N GLU A 105 -6.94 -6.84 7.50
CA GLU A 105 -7.62 -5.70 8.12
C GLU A 105 -7.77 -5.91 9.64
N HIS A 106 -8.18 -7.12 10.07
CA HIS A 106 -8.31 -7.46 11.48
C HIS A 106 -6.99 -7.36 12.24
N LYS A 107 -5.86 -7.70 11.60
CA LYS A 107 -4.52 -7.63 12.22
C LYS A 107 -3.91 -6.22 12.16
N SER A 108 -4.30 -5.41 11.19
CA SER A 108 -3.77 -4.04 10.99
C SER A 108 -4.45 -3.00 11.88
N GLN A 109 -5.58 -3.32 12.52
CA GLN A 109 -6.20 -2.43 13.49
C GLN A 109 -5.24 -2.25 14.69
N PRO A 110 -4.96 -1.00 15.11
CA PRO A 110 -4.24 -0.79 16.37
C PRO A 110 -5.03 -1.52 17.44
N ASN A 111 -4.37 -2.35 18.25
CA ASN A 111 -4.99 -3.12 19.34
C ASN A 111 -5.65 -2.18 20.38
N THR A 112 -6.73 -1.49 20.02
CA THR A 112 -7.59 -0.76 20.92
C THR A 112 -8.51 -1.78 21.57
N GLY A 113 -7.93 -2.50 22.53
CA GLY A 113 -8.67 -3.32 23.49
C GLY A 113 -8.95 -4.74 23.03
N SER A 114 -7.98 -5.64 23.20
CA SER A 114 -8.32 -7.04 23.51
C SER A 114 -7.15 -7.89 23.99
N MET A 115 -5.88 -7.54 23.73
CA MET A 115 -4.75 -8.38 24.19
C MET A 115 -3.94 -7.79 25.37
N GLU A 116 -3.72 -6.47 25.43
CA GLU A 116 -2.97 -5.86 26.56
C GLU A 116 -3.79 -5.73 27.85
N LYS A 117 -5.13 -5.76 27.78
CA LYS A 117 -5.97 -5.86 28.98
C LYS A 117 -6.06 -7.28 29.55
N ILE A 118 -5.58 -8.31 28.84
CA ILE A 118 -5.52 -9.67 29.40
C ILE A 118 -4.32 -9.80 30.35
N ALA A 119 -3.21 -9.12 30.09
CA ALA A 119 -2.08 -9.08 31.03
C ALA A 119 -2.38 -8.23 32.29
N SER A 120 -3.30 -7.27 32.21
CA SER A 120 -3.72 -6.44 33.36
C SER A 120 -5.00 -6.95 34.06
N CYS A 121 -5.73 -7.89 33.48
CA CYS A 121 -6.73 -8.64 34.23
C CYS A 121 -5.97 -9.66 35.09
N ALA A 122 -6.29 -9.73 36.38
CA ALA A 122 -5.75 -10.66 37.36
C ALA A 122 -6.10 -12.15 37.08
N CYS A 123 -5.96 -12.58 35.82
CA CYS A 123 -6.31 -13.90 35.32
C CYS A 123 -5.15 -14.93 35.45
N ILE A 124 -4.03 -14.55 36.07
CA ILE A 124 -3.01 -15.49 36.58
C ILE A 124 -3.01 -15.46 38.12
N ASN A 125 -4.18 -15.60 38.73
CA ASN A 125 -4.30 -16.09 40.11
C ASN A 125 -5.05 -17.44 40.11
N ALA A 126 -4.74 -18.28 39.12
CA ALA A 126 -5.24 -19.66 39.01
C ALA A 126 -4.71 -20.61 40.10
N ASN A 127 -4.12 -20.08 41.18
CA ASN A 127 -3.60 -20.84 42.32
C ASN A 127 -4.29 -20.46 43.64
N LYS A 128 -5.59 -20.12 43.61
CA LYS A 128 -6.38 -20.14 44.85
C LYS A 128 -6.83 -21.57 45.11
N THR A 129 -5.95 -22.37 45.68
CA THR A 129 -6.26 -23.70 46.20
C THR A 129 -7.17 -23.54 47.41
N TYR A 130 -8.39 -24.05 47.31
CA TYR A 130 -9.33 -24.09 48.42
C TYR A 130 -9.07 -25.37 49.22
N ASN A 131 -8.46 -25.23 50.39
CA ASN A 131 -8.27 -26.37 51.29
C ASN A 131 -9.59 -26.66 52.01
N TRP A 132 -10.18 -27.80 51.69
CA TRP A 132 -11.37 -28.32 52.34
C TRP A 132 -11.04 -28.78 53.76
N SER A 133 -11.86 -28.40 54.74
CA SER A 133 -11.82 -28.93 56.10
C SER A 133 -13.24 -29.28 56.54
N ASN A 134 -13.43 -30.43 57.19
CA ASN A 134 -14.74 -30.94 57.59
C ASN A 134 -15.45 -30.09 58.64
N ASP A 135 -14.74 -29.16 59.29
CA ASP A 135 -15.26 -28.35 60.40
C ASP A 135 -15.76 -26.96 59.95
N LYS A 136 -15.79 -26.66 58.64
CA LYS A 136 -16.28 -25.37 58.11
C LYS A 136 -17.07 -25.54 56.82
N GLU A 137 -18.24 -24.88 56.74
CA GLU A 137 -18.97 -24.76 55.48
C GLU A 137 -18.19 -23.92 54.47
N LEU A 138 -17.86 -24.54 53.34
CA LEU A 138 -17.10 -23.90 52.27
C LEU A 138 -18.07 -23.23 51.28
N ASN A 139 -18.21 -21.91 51.40
CA ASN A 139 -19.05 -21.13 50.49
C ASN A 139 -18.25 -20.70 49.24
N ILE A 140 -18.41 -21.45 48.14
CA ILE A 140 -17.83 -21.11 46.84
C ILE A 140 -18.86 -20.31 46.02
N PRO A 141 -18.56 -19.07 45.61
CA PRO A 141 -19.47 -18.31 44.77
C PRO A 141 -19.59 -18.96 43.38
N ILE A 142 -20.78 -19.48 43.06
CA ILE A 142 -21.10 -20.08 41.75
C ILE A 142 -21.11 -19.01 40.66
N HIS A 143 -21.50 -17.78 41.00
CA HIS A 143 -21.53 -16.64 40.10
C HIS A 143 -20.36 -15.70 40.41
N SER A 144 -19.25 -15.91 39.70
CA SER A 144 -18.20 -14.92 39.61
C SER A 144 -18.39 -14.04 38.39
N GLN A 145 -18.08 -12.75 38.52
CA GLN A 145 -18.07 -11.80 37.39
C GLN A 145 -17.10 -12.26 36.28
N TYR A 146 -16.16 -13.16 36.60
CA TYR A 146 -15.28 -13.85 35.65
C TYR A 146 -16.03 -14.82 34.71
N TYR A 147 -17.13 -15.45 35.14
CA TYR A 147 -17.92 -16.35 34.27
C TYR A 147 -18.83 -15.59 33.29
N GLN A 148 -18.93 -14.26 33.42
CA GLN A 148 -19.60 -13.41 32.43
C GLN A 148 -18.66 -12.98 31.30
N GLN A 149 -17.36 -13.26 31.42
CA GLN A 149 -16.39 -13.00 30.35
C GLN A 149 -16.49 -14.11 29.30
N THR A 150 -16.42 -13.74 28.02
CA THR A 150 -16.47 -14.69 26.91
C THR A 150 -15.29 -15.64 26.99
N CYS A 151 -15.51 -16.87 27.47
CA CYS A 151 -14.50 -17.92 27.42
C CYS A 151 -14.24 -18.28 25.95
N GLN A 152 -13.06 -17.93 25.45
CA GLN A 152 -12.56 -18.52 24.22
C GLN A 152 -12.20 -19.97 24.54
N LEU A 153 -13.08 -20.90 24.16
CA LEU A 153 -12.76 -22.33 24.20
C LEU A 153 -11.49 -22.55 23.37
N PRO A 154 -10.41 -23.10 23.95
CA PRO A 154 -9.27 -23.56 23.18
C PRO A 154 -9.77 -24.48 22.08
N SER A 155 -9.26 -24.28 20.86
CA SER A 155 -9.69 -25.02 19.66
C SER A 155 -9.73 -26.53 19.95
N ILE A 156 -10.92 -27.14 19.87
CA ILE A 156 -11.13 -28.59 20.07
C ILE A 156 -10.34 -29.42 19.04
N PHE A 157 -9.85 -28.79 17.96
CA PHE A 157 -9.04 -29.42 16.92
C PHE A 157 -7.65 -28.80 16.75
N GLY A 158 -7.23 -27.91 17.66
CA GLY A 158 -5.84 -27.48 17.75
C GLY A 158 -5.04 -28.58 18.43
N SER A 159 -4.36 -29.41 17.67
CA SER A 159 -3.42 -30.38 18.19
C SER A 159 -2.29 -29.68 18.96
N SER A 160 -2.46 -29.49 20.27
CA SER A 160 -1.40 -29.64 21.27
C SER A 160 -2.01 -29.59 22.68
N ILE A 161 -2.27 -30.77 23.25
CA ILE A 161 -2.25 -30.96 24.70
C ILE A 161 -0.77 -31.13 25.08
N LYS A 162 0.00 -30.06 24.95
CA LYS A 162 1.24 -29.80 25.68
C LYS A 162 1.32 -28.28 25.83
N GLY A 163 1.48 -27.83 27.06
CA GLY A 163 1.49 -26.42 27.42
C GLY A 163 2.71 -25.69 26.87
N ASP A 164 2.69 -25.39 25.57
CA ASP A 164 3.45 -24.29 25.00
C ASP A 164 2.49 -23.12 24.78
N SER A 165 2.71 -22.07 25.55
CA SER A 165 2.06 -20.76 25.42
C SER A 165 2.52 -19.99 24.18
N SER A 166 2.66 -20.69 23.04
CA SER A 166 3.03 -20.15 21.74
C SER A 166 2.51 -21.08 20.64
N SER A 167 1.20 -21.08 20.40
CA SER A 167 0.67 -21.46 19.09
C SER A 167 1.20 -20.42 18.11
N ASP A 168 2.32 -20.71 17.46
CA ASP A 168 2.93 -19.82 16.48
C ASP A 168 2.07 -19.82 15.21
N ASP A 169 1.01 -19.01 15.22
CA ASP A 169 0.15 -18.76 14.07
C ASP A 169 0.95 -18.32 12.82
N GLY A 170 2.16 -17.76 12.99
CA GLY A 170 3.11 -17.47 11.91
C GLY A 170 3.61 -18.74 11.22
N SER A 171 4.01 -19.76 11.99
CA SER A 171 4.38 -21.09 11.45
C SER A 171 3.25 -21.76 10.67
N ASN A 172 2.00 -21.62 11.13
CA ASN A 172 0.83 -22.16 10.44
C ASN A 172 0.59 -21.44 9.10
N LEU A 173 0.76 -20.11 9.05
CA LEU A 173 0.67 -19.35 7.82
C LEU A 173 1.81 -19.71 6.85
N LYS A 174 3.03 -19.89 7.34
CA LYS A 174 4.16 -20.37 6.53
C LYS A 174 3.86 -21.70 5.85
N ASN A 175 3.39 -22.69 6.62
CA ASN A 175 3.00 -24.00 6.08
C ASN A 175 1.87 -23.87 5.04
N TYR A 176 0.92 -22.96 5.27
CA TYR A 176 -0.14 -22.69 4.29
C TYR A 176 0.42 -22.09 2.99
N VAL A 177 1.34 -21.14 3.08
CA VAL A 177 2.02 -20.52 1.93
C VAL A 177 2.78 -21.55 1.10
N GLU A 178 3.47 -22.48 1.77
CA GLU A 178 4.20 -23.58 1.12
C GLU A 178 3.31 -24.50 0.28
N VAL A 179 2.03 -24.64 0.66
CA VAL A 179 1.06 -25.46 -0.08
C VAL A 179 0.30 -24.66 -1.13
N VAL A 180 -0.11 -23.43 -0.83
CA VAL A 180 -0.95 -22.64 -1.73
C VAL A 180 -0.17 -22.05 -2.91
N MET A 181 1.08 -21.64 -2.71
CA MET A 181 1.89 -20.98 -3.75
C MET A 181 2.08 -21.88 -4.99
N PRO A 182 2.51 -23.15 -4.88
CA PRO A 182 2.58 -24.05 -6.03
C PRO A 182 1.24 -24.21 -6.75
N LEU A 183 0.14 -24.33 -6.00
CA LEU A 183 -1.20 -24.49 -6.58
C LEU A 183 -1.66 -23.25 -7.35
N LEU A 184 -1.30 -22.04 -6.90
CA LEU A 184 -1.57 -20.81 -7.63
C LEU A 184 -0.80 -20.76 -8.95
N ILE A 185 0.48 -21.15 -8.94
CA ILE A 185 1.31 -21.22 -10.15
C ILE A 185 0.79 -22.28 -11.12
N GLU A 186 0.49 -23.49 -10.64
CA GLU A 186 -0.13 -24.55 -11.46
C GLU A 186 -1.46 -24.06 -12.06
N THR A 187 -2.27 -23.33 -11.28
CA THR A 187 -3.56 -22.81 -11.75
C THR A 187 -3.37 -21.77 -12.85
N TRP A 188 -2.32 -20.95 -12.77
CA TRP A 188 -1.95 -20.03 -13.83
C TRP A 188 -1.48 -20.77 -15.08
N LEU A 189 -0.63 -21.79 -14.94
CA LEU A 189 -0.10 -22.56 -16.08
C LEU A 189 -1.16 -23.27 -16.90
N GLU A 190 -2.32 -23.61 -16.33
CA GLU A 190 -3.43 -24.18 -17.09
C GLU A 190 -4.11 -23.21 -18.07
N VAL A 191 -3.99 -21.90 -17.85
CA VAL A 191 -4.72 -20.87 -18.63
C VAL A 191 -3.83 -19.80 -19.23
N GLY A 192 -2.60 -19.69 -18.74
CA GLY A 192 -1.63 -18.71 -19.16
C GLY A 192 -1.14 -19.00 -20.57
N PRO A 193 -0.69 -17.97 -21.30
CA PRO A 193 -0.09 -18.16 -22.61
C PRO A 193 1.21 -18.96 -22.47
N ASP A 194 1.45 -19.89 -23.39
CA ASP A 194 2.68 -20.68 -23.41
C ASP A 194 3.89 -19.75 -23.62
N SER A 195 4.92 -19.88 -22.76
CA SER A 195 6.11 -19.02 -22.80
C SER A 195 6.89 -19.13 -24.13
N ARG A 196 6.64 -20.20 -24.90
CA ARG A 196 7.19 -20.46 -26.24
C ARG A 196 6.57 -19.59 -27.34
N ASP A 197 5.38 -19.01 -27.12
CA ASP A 197 4.70 -18.14 -28.08
C ASP A 197 5.14 -16.66 -27.96
N SER A 198 6.04 -16.35 -27.03
CA SER A 198 6.61 -15.00 -26.82
C SER A 198 7.28 -14.43 -28.08
N ASN A 199 7.85 -15.27 -28.94
CA ASN A 199 8.46 -14.86 -30.21
C ASN A 199 7.46 -14.37 -31.28
N THR A 200 6.16 -14.60 -31.10
CA THR A 200 5.13 -14.20 -32.08
C THR A 200 4.42 -12.89 -31.69
N GLY A 201 4.80 -12.24 -30.59
CA GLY A 201 4.17 -11.00 -30.11
C GLY A 201 2.75 -11.17 -29.53
N HIS A 202 2.22 -12.40 -29.48
CA HIS A 202 0.89 -12.72 -28.95
C HIS A 202 0.90 -13.21 -27.50
N GLY A 203 2.06 -13.53 -26.93
CA GLY A 203 2.21 -14.08 -25.57
C GLY A 203 1.78 -13.16 -24.41
N ASN A 204 1.45 -11.90 -24.69
CA ASN A 204 1.02 -10.93 -23.69
C ASN A 204 -0.50 -10.70 -23.68
N LEU A 205 -1.23 -11.31 -24.61
CA LEU A 205 -2.67 -11.10 -24.79
C LEU A 205 -3.49 -12.20 -24.09
N LEU A 206 -4.33 -11.81 -23.14
CA LEU A 206 -5.13 -12.68 -22.30
C LEU A 206 -6.61 -12.66 -22.69
N LEU A 207 -7.26 -13.81 -22.47
CA LEU A 207 -8.72 -13.89 -22.42
C LEU A 207 -9.24 -13.31 -21.09
N GLU A 208 -10.50 -12.89 -21.06
CA GLU A 208 -11.14 -12.28 -19.88
C GLU A 208 -11.00 -13.16 -18.62
N ASP A 209 -11.30 -14.46 -18.73
CA ASP A 209 -11.19 -15.41 -17.60
C ASP A 209 -9.73 -15.57 -17.13
N ALA A 210 -8.75 -15.58 -18.04
CA ALA A 210 -7.32 -15.68 -17.69
C ALA A 210 -6.82 -14.41 -16.99
N ALA A 211 -7.23 -13.24 -17.48
CA ALA A 211 -6.88 -11.96 -16.87
C ALA A 211 -7.52 -11.78 -15.47
N LEU A 212 -8.75 -12.28 -15.28
CA LEU A 212 -9.41 -12.34 -13.97
C LEU A 212 -8.67 -13.27 -13.01
N LEU A 213 -8.28 -14.45 -13.49
CA LEU A 213 -7.52 -15.40 -12.69
C LEU A 213 -6.17 -14.84 -12.28
N LEU A 214 -5.43 -14.22 -13.21
CA LEU A 214 -4.16 -13.56 -12.93
C LEU A 214 -4.32 -12.46 -11.87
N LYS A 215 -5.35 -11.61 -11.99
CA LYS A 215 -5.67 -10.59 -10.97
C LYS A 215 -5.88 -11.21 -9.60
N CYS A 216 -6.63 -12.31 -9.53
CA CYS A 216 -6.91 -13.00 -8.29
C CYS A 216 -5.64 -13.61 -7.67
N ILE A 217 -4.84 -14.31 -8.47
CA ILE A 217 -3.59 -14.95 -8.04
C ILE A 217 -2.62 -13.90 -7.49
N LEU A 218 -2.36 -12.83 -8.25
CA LEU A 218 -1.45 -11.77 -7.84
C LEU A 218 -1.89 -11.12 -6.52
N LYS A 219 -3.20 -10.88 -6.34
CA LYS A 219 -3.71 -10.30 -5.10
C LYS A 219 -3.59 -11.25 -3.91
N ILE A 220 -3.82 -12.56 -4.10
CA ILE A 220 -3.60 -13.56 -3.05
C ILE A 220 -2.13 -13.57 -2.64
N ILE A 221 -1.20 -13.59 -3.59
CA ILE A 221 0.24 -13.56 -3.31
C ILE A 221 0.58 -12.31 -2.49
N GLN A 222 0.14 -11.12 -2.90
CA GLN A 222 0.35 -9.88 -2.15
C GLN A 222 -0.19 -9.94 -0.72
N LEU A 223 -1.42 -10.43 -0.53
CA LEU A 223 -2.01 -10.57 0.81
C LEU A 223 -1.22 -11.55 1.69
N LEU A 224 -0.71 -12.64 1.13
CA LEU A 224 0.14 -13.59 1.86
C LEU A 224 1.48 -12.95 2.27
N PHE A 225 2.09 -12.14 1.38
CA PHE A 225 3.28 -11.34 1.70
C PHE A 225 3.01 -10.39 2.88
N GLU A 226 1.95 -9.58 2.79
CA GLU A 226 1.60 -8.59 3.80
C GLU A 226 1.27 -9.25 5.14
N LEU A 227 0.53 -10.37 5.13
CA LEU A 227 0.26 -11.15 6.32
C LEU A 227 1.56 -11.67 6.93
N LEU A 228 2.43 -12.35 6.17
CA LEU A 228 3.70 -12.85 6.71
C LEU A 228 4.56 -11.73 7.33
N GLN A 229 4.57 -10.54 6.74
CA GLN A 229 5.25 -9.35 7.30
C GLN A 229 4.65 -8.87 8.63
N LEU A 230 3.35 -9.04 8.85
CA LEU A 230 2.71 -8.71 10.13
C LEU A 230 2.97 -9.76 11.21
N TRP A 231 3.11 -11.05 10.84
CA TRP A 231 3.28 -12.14 11.81
C TRP A 231 4.74 -12.33 12.26
N HIS A 232 5.73 -11.99 11.44
CA HIS A 232 7.15 -12.14 11.78
C HIS A 232 7.87 -10.79 11.89
N VAL A 233 8.82 -10.69 12.83
CA VAL A 233 9.90 -9.71 12.73
C VAL A 233 10.65 -10.00 11.44
N LYS A 234 10.87 -8.97 10.61
CA LYS A 234 11.34 -8.92 9.20
C LYS A 234 12.40 -9.92 8.70
N THR A 235 12.99 -10.77 9.53
CA THR A 235 14.11 -11.66 9.21
C THR A 235 13.74 -12.95 8.46
N GLU A 236 12.58 -13.58 8.69
CA GLU A 236 12.23 -14.89 8.06
C GLU A 236 11.28 -14.79 6.85
N VAL A 237 10.51 -13.71 6.74
CA VAL A 237 9.53 -13.51 5.65
C VAL A 237 10.14 -13.56 4.26
N PRO A 238 11.37 -13.03 4.02
CA PRO A 238 12.00 -13.14 2.72
C PRO A 238 12.24 -14.60 2.30
N GLU A 239 12.64 -15.49 3.21
CA GLU A 239 13.08 -16.84 2.83
C GLU A 239 11.96 -17.71 2.27
N VAL A 240 10.79 -17.74 2.93
CA VAL A 240 9.67 -18.59 2.52
C VAL A 240 9.19 -18.24 1.11
N ILE A 241 9.12 -16.95 0.81
CA ILE A 241 8.53 -16.50 -0.44
C ILE A 241 9.56 -16.38 -1.57
N THR A 242 10.83 -16.07 -1.24
CA THR A 242 11.90 -15.99 -2.26
C THR A 242 12.16 -17.31 -2.97
N VAL A 243 11.79 -18.46 -2.40
CA VAL A 243 11.82 -19.77 -3.09
C VAL A 243 10.98 -19.73 -4.38
N TYR A 244 9.86 -19.00 -4.38
CA TYR A 244 8.96 -18.87 -5.54
C TYR A 244 9.38 -17.80 -6.55
N LYS A 245 10.51 -17.11 -6.30
CA LYS A 245 11.06 -16.12 -7.23
C LYS A 245 11.26 -16.71 -8.62
N LYS A 246 11.84 -17.91 -8.70
CA LYS A 246 12.13 -18.57 -9.98
C LYS A 246 10.84 -18.83 -10.76
N ASP A 247 9.82 -19.37 -10.09
CA ASP A 247 8.54 -19.67 -10.71
C ASP A 247 7.83 -18.40 -11.20
N PHE A 248 7.91 -17.31 -10.44
CA PHE A 248 7.39 -16.01 -10.87
C PHE A 248 8.04 -15.54 -12.17
N PHE A 249 9.39 -15.54 -12.24
CA PHE A 249 10.12 -15.11 -13.44
C PHE A 249 9.97 -16.06 -14.63
N GLN A 250 9.71 -17.35 -14.39
CA GLN A 250 9.54 -18.34 -15.46
C GLN A 250 8.11 -18.43 -16.00
N HIS A 251 7.10 -18.16 -15.18
CA HIS A 251 5.72 -18.47 -15.54
C HIS A 251 4.81 -17.23 -15.59
N ILE A 252 5.03 -16.21 -14.76
CA ILE A 252 4.17 -15.03 -14.70
C ILE A 252 4.81 -13.83 -15.39
N PHE A 253 6.08 -13.54 -15.12
CA PHE A 253 6.76 -12.37 -15.66
C PHE A 253 6.94 -12.37 -17.20
N PRO A 254 7.15 -13.50 -17.91
CA PRO A 254 7.49 -13.47 -19.33
C PRO A 254 6.44 -12.80 -20.23
N GLY A 255 5.16 -12.81 -19.86
CA GLY A 255 4.08 -12.14 -20.60
C GLY A 255 3.86 -10.66 -20.23
N PHE A 256 4.66 -10.10 -19.31
CA PHE A 256 4.49 -8.72 -18.84
C PHE A 256 5.02 -7.68 -19.87
N PRO A 257 4.29 -6.60 -20.20
CA PRO A 257 2.98 -6.23 -19.67
C PRO A 257 1.86 -6.95 -20.42
N TYR A 258 0.90 -7.48 -19.66
CA TYR A 258 -0.28 -8.16 -20.18
C TYR A 258 -1.32 -7.17 -20.72
N SER A 259 -2.17 -7.64 -21.62
CA SER A 259 -3.37 -6.96 -22.11
C SER A 259 -4.50 -7.97 -22.27
N CYS A 260 -5.76 -7.53 -22.23
CA CYS A 260 -6.94 -8.40 -22.31
C CYS A 260 -7.72 -8.15 -23.61
N VAL A 261 -8.16 -9.22 -24.27
CA VAL A 261 -9.18 -9.12 -25.32
C VAL A 261 -10.52 -8.84 -24.66
N VAL A 262 -11.08 -7.66 -24.89
CA VAL A 262 -12.42 -7.31 -24.39
C VAL A 262 -13.34 -7.17 -25.60
N ASP A 263 -14.33 -8.06 -25.71
CA ASP A 263 -15.35 -8.02 -26.76
C ASP A 263 -16.37 -6.90 -26.47
N GLU A 264 -16.29 -5.81 -27.25
CA GLU A 264 -17.10 -4.60 -27.05
C GLU A 264 -18.61 -4.85 -27.22
N SER A 265 -19.00 -5.93 -27.92
CA SER A 265 -20.39 -6.30 -28.16
C SER A 265 -21.15 -6.73 -26.90
N ARG A 266 -20.46 -7.18 -25.84
CA ARG A 266 -21.06 -7.68 -24.58
C ARG A 266 -21.36 -6.60 -23.54
N LYS A 267 -20.79 -5.40 -23.66
CA LYS A 267 -20.99 -4.31 -22.68
C LYS A 267 -22.42 -3.75 -22.67
N VAL A 268 -23.12 -3.78 -23.81
CA VAL A 268 -24.46 -3.20 -23.96
C VAL A 268 -25.56 -4.05 -23.29
N LYS A 269 -25.37 -5.37 -23.15
CA LYS A 269 -26.40 -6.26 -22.55
C LYS A 269 -26.30 -6.42 -21.03
N LYS A 270 -25.16 -6.12 -20.39
CA LYS A 270 -24.96 -6.30 -18.94
C LYS A 270 -25.49 -5.15 -18.07
N SER A 271 -25.80 -3.96 -18.63
CA SER A 271 -26.18 -2.79 -17.81
C SER A 271 -27.59 -2.85 -17.19
N LYS A 272 -28.47 -3.76 -17.64
CA LYS A 272 -29.86 -3.84 -17.14
C LYS A 272 -30.10 -4.91 -16.07
N LEU A 273 -29.15 -5.80 -15.78
CA LEU A 273 -29.41 -6.95 -14.90
C LEU A 273 -28.18 -7.36 -14.08
N ARG A 274 -27.81 -6.55 -13.07
CA ARG A 274 -27.10 -6.95 -11.82
C ARG A 274 -26.65 -5.69 -11.05
N LYS A 275 -27.49 -5.22 -10.12
CA LYS A 275 -27.07 -4.35 -9.01
C LYS A 275 -26.63 -5.24 -7.85
N GLY A 276 -25.37 -5.68 -7.88
CA GLY A 276 -24.69 -6.34 -6.76
C GLY A 276 -23.25 -5.85 -6.78
N LYS A 277 -22.74 -5.41 -5.62
CA LYS A 277 -21.37 -4.88 -5.45
C LYS A 277 -20.34 -6.00 -5.68
N ASP A 278 -20.03 -6.34 -6.93
CA ASP A 278 -18.71 -6.86 -7.30
C ASP A 278 -18.54 -6.80 -8.82
N HIS A 279 -18.14 -5.63 -9.33
CA HIS A 279 -17.74 -5.51 -10.72
C HIS A 279 -16.29 -5.95 -10.86
N MET A 280 -16.08 -7.26 -11.03
CA MET A 280 -14.83 -7.83 -11.54
C MET A 280 -14.63 -7.46 -13.01
N VAL A 281 -14.40 -6.19 -13.28
CA VAL A 281 -14.11 -5.68 -14.62
C VAL A 281 -12.61 -5.75 -14.83
N VAL A 282 -12.19 -6.42 -15.90
CA VAL A 282 -10.81 -6.38 -16.37
C VAL A 282 -10.67 -5.21 -17.34
N ASP A 283 -9.72 -4.34 -17.06
CA ASP A 283 -9.30 -3.31 -18.02
C ASP A 283 -8.55 -3.95 -19.19
N LYS A 284 -8.75 -3.40 -20.40
CA LYS A 284 -8.12 -3.88 -21.65
C LYS A 284 -6.59 -3.90 -21.57
N SER A 285 -5.99 -3.00 -20.79
CA SER A 285 -4.53 -2.95 -20.59
C SER A 285 -4.05 -3.65 -19.31
N CYS A 286 -4.91 -4.41 -18.64
CA CYS A 286 -4.58 -5.18 -17.42
C CYS A 286 -3.78 -4.38 -16.40
N LYS A 287 -4.11 -3.08 -16.22
CA LYS A 287 -3.29 -2.15 -15.44
C LYS A 287 -3.04 -2.62 -14.02
N GLU A 288 -4.08 -3.10 -13.35
CA GLU A 288 -3.97 -3.59 -11.98
C GLU A 288 -3.05 -4.81 -11.89
N GLN A 289 -3.19 -5.79 -12.80
CA GLN A 289 -2.32 -6.96 -12.85
C GLN A 289 -0.87 -6.57 -13.12
N ASN A 290 -0.64 -5.67 -14.08
CA ASN A 290 0.69 -5.21 -14.43
C ASN A 290 1.34 -4.43 -13.28
N ILE A 291 0.60 -3.58 -12.57
CA ILE A 291 1.12 -2.89 -11.37
C ILE A 291 1.43 -3.90 -10.26
N ALA A 292 0.58 -4.90 -10.05
CA ALA A 292 0.84 -5.97 -9.08
C ALA A 292 2.09 -6.79 -9.43
N ILE A 293 2.33 -7.05 -10.72
CA ILE A 293 3.57 -7.69 -11.21
C ILE A 293 4.78 -6.80 -10.92
N CYS A 294 4.71 -5.48 -11.13
CA CYS A 294 5.79 -4.56 -10.78
C CYS A 294 6.08 -4.56 -9.26
N LEU A 295 5.04 -4.60 -8.41
CA LEU A 295 5.23 -4.71 -6.96
C LEU A 295 5.93 -6.02 -6.57
N LEU A 296 5.51 -7.15 -7.15
CA LEU A 296 6.17 -8.43 -6.91
C LEU A 296 7.61 -8.45 -7.47
N PHE A 297 7.84 -7.78 -8.61
CA PHE A 297 9.18 -7.61 -9.16
C PHE A 297 10.10 -6.90 -8.16
N CYS A 298 9.64 -5.81 -7.53
CA CYS A 298 10.39 -5.15 -6.47
C CYS A 298 10.65 -6.09 -5.28
N ASN A 299 9.64 -6.82 -4.81
CA ASN A 299 9.79 -7.75 -3.68
C ASN A 299 10.77 -8.91 -3.97
N PHE A 300 10.87 -9.34 -5.23
CA PHE A 300 11.78 -10.40 -5.66
C PHE A 300 13.11 -9.89 -6.22
N TYR A 301 13.33 -8.57 -6.20
CA TYR A 301 14.50 -7.99 -6.85
C TYR A 301 15.80 -8.48 -6.19
N ASP A 302 16.77 -8.91 -7.01
CA ASP A 302 18.17 -9.06 -6.58
C ASP A 302 19.11 -8.74 -7.75
N GLU A 303 20.41 -8.63 -7.43
CA GLU A 303 21.44 -8.30 -8.41
C GLU A 303 21.64 -9.36 -9.51
N ARG A 304 21.02 -10.54 -9.42
CA ARG A 304 21.14 -11.61 -10.42
C ARG A 304 20.05 -11.54 -11.48
N ILE A 305 19.05 -10.67 -11.32
CA ILE A 305 17.99 -10.49 -12.31
C ILE A 305 18.57 -10.01 -13.64
N GLU A 306 18.03 -10.58 -14.73
CA GLU A 306 18.34 -10.22 -16.10
C GLU A 306 18.01 -8.75 -16.38
N VAL A 307 18.94 -8.06 -17.04
CA VAL A 307 18.82 -6.63 -17.38
C VAL A 307 17.55 -6.34 -18.19
N GLU A 308 17.19 -7.23 -19.12
CA GLU A 308 16.02 -7.09 -19.97
C GLU A 308 14.71 -7.00 -19.17
N ASN A 309 14.61 -7.76 -18.09
CA ASN A 309 13.43 -7.74 -17.23
C ASN A 309 13.29 -6.38 -16.52
N SER A 310 14.39 -5.82 -16.04
CA SER A 310 14.41 -4.47 -15.47
C SER A 310 14.03 -3.40 -16.51
N ILE A 311 14.54 -3.50 -17.74
CA ILE A 311 14.20 -2.58 -18.84
C ILE A 311 12.69 -2.62 -19.14
N ARG A 312 12.08 -3.81 -19.19
CA ARG A 312 10.63 -3.96 -19.39
C ARG A 312 9.81 -3.27 -18.29
N VAL A 313 10.23 -3.38 -17.03
CA VAL A 313 9.59 -2.67 -15.91
C VAL A 313 9.75 -1.16 -16.06
N LEU A 314 10.95 -0.67 -16.34
CA LEU A 314 11.21 0.77 -16.53
C LEU A 314 10.35 1.35 -17.66
N GLN A 315 10.30 0.72 -18.82
CA GLN A 315 9.48 1.15 -19.96
C GLN A 315 7.98 1.19 -19.62
N TYR A 316 7.49 0.21 -18.85
CA TYR A 316 6.11 0.21 -18.39
C TYR A 316 5.82 1.38 -17.44
N LEU A 317 6.72 1.65 -16.48
CA LEU A 317 6.59 2.78 -15.55
C LEU A 317 6.62 4.13 -16.27
N GLU A 318 7.51 4.31 -17.25
CA GLU A 318 7.53 5.51 -18.10
C GLU A 318 6.21 5.71 -18.84
N LYS A 319 5.60 4.63 -19.35
CA LYS A 319 4.26 4.68 -19.97
C LYS A 319 3.18 5.05 -18.95
N CYS A 320 3.27 4.55 -17.72
CA CYS A 320 2.35 4.91 -16.63
C CYS A 320 2.45 6.40 -16.29
N LEU A 321 3.67 6.94 -16.19
CA LEU A 321 3.95 8.36 -15.94
C LEU A 321 3.39 9.26 -17.05
N LYS A 322 3.57 8.90 -18.33
CA LYS A 322 2.96 9.63 -19.46
C LYS A 322 1.43 9.70 -19.37
N GLN A 323 0.79 8.78 -18.65
CA GLN A 323 -0.66 8.72 -18.47
C GLN A 323 -1.09 9.00 -17.01
N TRP A 324 -0.25 9.71 -16.22
CA TRP A 324 -0.43 9.86 -14.77
C TRP A 324 -1.83 10.31 -14.33
N LYS A 325 -2.43 11.30 -15.02
CA LYS A 325 -3.78 11.81 -14.70
C LYS A 325 -4.87 10.72 -14.74
N LYS A 326 -4.66 9.65 -15.52
CA LYS A 326 -5.61 8.53 -15.69
C LYS A 326 -5.30 7.34 -14.77
N GLN A 327 -4.30 7.45 -13.89
CA GLN A 327 -3.91 6.37 -13.00
C GLN A 327 -4.74 6.42 -11.71
N GLU A 328 -5.37 5.30 -11.36
CA GLU A 328 -6.11 5.13 -10.10
C GLU A 328 -5.18 4.65 -8.98
N ASN A 329 -4.17 3.84 -9.31
CA ASN A 329 -3.24 3.23 -8.35
C ASN A 329 -1.97 4.08 -8.15
N LYS A 330 -2.13 5.40 -7.90
CA LYS A 330 -1.00 6.33 -7.78
C LYS A 330 -0.04 5.95 -6.64
N LYS A 331 -0.56 5.50 -5.50
CA LYS A 331 0.24 5.14 -4.33
C LYS A 331 1.20 3.98 -4.63
N ASP A 332 0.70 2.91 -5.25
CA ASP A 332 1.50 1.75 -5.65
C ASP A 332 2.57 2.15 -6.67
N LEU A 333 2.22 3.00 -7.64
CA LEU A 333 3.19 3.51 -8.60
C LEU A 333 4.29 4.33 -7.93
N ILE A 334 3.98 5.22 -6.99
CA ILE A 334 4.99 5.96 -6.23
C ILE A 334 5.89 4.99 -5.46
N TYR A 335 5.34 3.97 -4.81
CA TYR A 335 6.13 2.96 -4.10
C TYR A 335 7.10 2.24 -5.04
N ILE A 336 6.63 1.79 -6.22
CA ILE A 336 7.47 1.13 -7.22
C ILE A 336 8.57 2.08 -7.71
N LEU A 337 8.22 3.33 -8.03
CA LEU A 337 9.16 4.34 -8.51
C LEU A 337 10.27 4.60 -7.48
N ARG A 338 9.93 4.68 -6.20
CA ARG A 338 10.91 4.80 -5.10
C ARG A 338 11.85 3.62 -5.07
N TYR A 339 11.31 2.40 -5.03
CA TYR A 339 12.13 1.19 -4.98
C TYR A 339 13.08 1.09 -6.18
N MET A 340 12.60 1.41 -7.38
CA MET A 340 13.43 1.36 -8.59
C MET A 340 14.53 2.43 -8.61
N LEU A 341 14.26 3.64 -8.12
CA LEU A 341 15.24 4.74 -8.10
C LEU A 341 16.17 4.69 -6.89
N GLU A 342 15.74 4.20 -5.74
CA GLU A 342 16.52 4.19 -4.51
C GLU A 342 17.28 2.87 -4.33
N ASP A 343 16.56 1.74 -4.38
CA ASP A 343 17.12 0.43 -4.03
C ASP A 343 17.77 -0.28 -5.23
N CYS A 344 17.17 -0.18 -6.42
CA CYS A 344 17.69 -0.87 -7.61
C CYS A 344 18.79 -0.07 -8.35
N SER A 345 18.88 1.23 -8.09
CA SER A 345 19.55 2.15 -9.01
C SER A 345 21.04 1.91 -9.19
N LYS A 346 21.75 1.64 -8.09
CA LYS A 346 23.19 1.36 -8.11
C LYS A 346 23.51 0.10 -8.91
N SER A 347 22.77 -0.98 -8.66
CA SER A 347 22.96 -2.27 -9.33
C SER A 347 22.68 -2.18 -10.82
N LEU A 348 21.56 -1.54 -11.19
CA LEU A 348 21.17 -1.36 -12.59
C LEU A 348 22.13 -0.43 -13.36
N LYS A 349 22.64 0.63 -12.71
CA LYS A 349 23.66 1.51 -13.31
C LYS A 349 24.97 0.76 -13.59
N GLN A 350 25.41 -0.13 -12.70
CA GLN A 350 26.58 -0.98 -12.93
C GLN A 350 26.40 -1.91 -14.13
N LYS A 351 25.15 -2.33 -14.41
CA LYS A 351 24.78 -3.13 -15.57
C LYS A 351 24.54 -2.30 -16.84
N GLY A 352 24.79 -0.99 -16.82
CA GLY A 352 24.64 -0.10 -17.98
C GLY A 352 23.19 0.30 -18.30
N VAL A 353 22.25 0.12 -17.38
CA VAL A 353 20.86 0.54 -17.57
C VAL A 353 20.72 2.02 -17.21
N ASP A 354 20.14 2.80 -18.13
CA ASP A 354 19.81 4.20 -17.86
C ASP A 354 18.52 4.30 -17.02
N ILE A 355 18.70 4.66 -15.76
CA ILE A 355 17.61 4.92 -14.81
C ILE A 355 17.27 6.41 -14.76
N GLY A 356 18.16 7.26 -15.26
CA GLY A 356 17.94 8.69 -15.37
C GLY A 356 16.71 9.00 -16.21
N SER A 357 16.45 8.22 -17.27
CA SER A 357 15.26 8.36 -18.12
C SER A 357 13.94 8.23 -17.35
N LEU A 358 13.89 7.37 -16.32
CA LEU A 358 12.70 7.20 -15.48
C LEU A 358 12.49 8.41 -14.58
N LEU A 359 13.57 8.93 -13.98
CA LEU A 359 13.53 10.17 -13.19
C LEU A 359 13.10 11.36 -14.06
N ASP A 360 13.66 11.47 -15.26
CA ASP A 360 13.29 12.50 -16.24
C ASP A 360 11.82 12.39 -16.62
N SER A 361 11.31 11.17 -16.84
CA SER A 361 9.89 10.92 -17.12
C SER A 361 8.99 11.32 -15.94
N ALA A 362 9.43 11.14 -14.70
CA ALA A 362 8.69 11.58 -13.52
C ALA A 362 8.67 13.11 -13.42
N ILE A 363 9.79 13.78 -13.69
CA ILE A 363 9.88 15.25 -13.75
C ILE A 363 8.96 15.79 -14.83
N VAL A 364 9.03 15.26 -16.06
CA VAL A 364 8.14 15.68 -17.16
C VAL A 364 6.67 15.46 -16.80
N SER A 365 6.33 14.33 -16.18
CA SER A 365 4.98 14.06 -15.71
C SER A 365 4.53 15.10 -14.68
N TYR A 366 5.38 15.47 -13.72
CA TYR A 366 5.06 16.57 -12.79
C TYR A 366 4.84 17.88 -13.55
N MET A 367 5.73 18.27 -14.46
CA MET A 367 5.60 19.55 -15.19
C MET A 367 4.32 19.65 -16.02
N ILE A 368 3.74 18.52 -16.45
CA ILE A 368 2.46 18.47 -17.18
C ILE A 368 1.25 18.43 -16.23
N THR A 369 1.40 17.84 -15.05
CA THR A 369 0.27 17.49 -14.18
C THR A 369 0.14 18.34 -12.93
N TYR A 370 1.26 18.90 -12.43
CA TYR A 370 1.39 19.54 -11.12
C TYR A 370 0.83 18.66 -9.99
N ASP A 371 0.98 17.34 -10.13
CA ASP A 371 0.40 16.39 -9.18
C ASP A 371 1.24 16.28 -7.91
N VAL A 372 0.59 16.45 -6.76
CA VAL A 372 1.24 16.51 -5.44
C VAL A 372 1.99 15.23 -5.08
N PHE A 373 1.51 14.05 -5.50
CA PHE A 373 2.21 12.80 -5.20
C PHE A 373 3.57 12.71 -5.89
N ILE A 374 3.68 13.23 -7.11
CA ILE A 374 4.96 13.27 -7.83
C ILE A 374 5.87 14.33 -7.21
N LEU A 375 5.31 15.49 -6.82
CA LEU A 375 6.07 16.53 -6.13
C LEU A 375 6.70 16.01 -4.83
N GLU A 376 5.90 15.37 -3.98
CA GLU A 376 6.37 14.77 -2.71
C GLU A 376 7.50 13.77 -2.99
N PHE A 377 7.27 12.85 -3.93
CA PHE A 377 8.25 11.85 -4.34
C PHE A 377 9.57 12.44 -4.86
N LEU A 378 9.52 13.38 -5.81
CA LEU A 378 10.72 14.01 -6.37
C LEU A 378 11.47 14.84 -5.32
N SER A 379 10.71 15.51 -4.44
CA SER A 379 11.31 16.28 -3.34
C SER A 379 12.01 15.37 -2.36
N GLU A 380 11.44 14.21 -2.02
CA GLU A 380 12.13 13.25 -1.14
C GLU A 380 13.44 12.75 -1.76
N ILE A 381 13.47 12.44 -3.06
CA ILE A 381 14.72 12.08 -3.77
C ILE A 381 15.76 13.22 -3.67
N ALA A 382 15.32 14.46 -3.79
CA ALA A 382 16.20 15.63 -3.70
C ALA A 382 16.74 15.88 -2.28
N LEU A 383 16.08 15.36 -1.24
CA LEU A 383 16.44 15.55 0.17
C LEU A 383 17.25 14.36 0.73
N VAL A 384 17.16 13.16 0.15
CA VAL A 384 17.83 11.96 0.66
C VAL A 384 19.28 11.85 0.16
N GLU A 385 20.26 11.91 1.07
CA GLU A 385 21.69 11.80 0.77
C GLU A 385 22.10 10.48 0.09
N ILE A 386 21.38 9.39 0.36
CA ILE A 386 21.62 8.04 -0.21
C ILE A 386 21.50 8.05 -1.75
N SER A 387 20.73 9.00 -2.28
CA SER A 387 20.45 9.21 -3.71
C SER A 387 21.40 10.19 -4.40
N SER A 388 22.61 10.41 -3.87
CA SER A 388 23.59 11.36 -4.39
C SER A 388 23.90 11.25 -5.90
N HIS A 389 23.80 10.05 -6.48
CA HIS A 389 23.98 9.85 -7.92
C HIS A 389 22.79 10.34 -8.77
N LEU A 390 21.57 10.33 -8.22
CA LEU A 390 20.37 10.91 -8.84
C LEU A 390 20.33 12.42 -8.70
N GLN A 391 20.86 12.96 -7.60
CA GLN A 391 20.97 14.41 -7.39
C GLN A 391 21.91 15.11 -8.40
N ARG A 392 22.79 14.35 -9.06
CA ARG A 392 23.61 14.83 -10.18
C ARG A 392 22.87 14.91 -11.51
N ASN A 393 21.60 14.50 -11.57
CA ASN A 393 20.79 14.62 -12.77
C ASN A 393 20.47 16.11 -13.03
N ASN A 394 20.88 16.61 -14.20
CA ASN A 394 20.70 18.02 -14.59
C ASN A 394 19.23 18.45 -14.67
N ASN A 395 18.33 17.55 -15.07
CA ASN A 395 16.89 17.86 -15.15
C ASN A 395 16.29 17.98 -13.75
N LEU A 396 16.73 17.18 -12.78
CA LEU A 396 16.31 17.32 -11.39
C LEU A 396 16.78 18.66 -10.81
N GLN A 397 18.02 19.06 -11.08
CA GLN A 397 18.56 20.35 -10.65
C GLN A 397 17.77 21.52 -11.24
N ARG A 398 17.53 21.51 -12.56
CA ARG A 398 16.69 22.53 -13.23
C ARG A 398 15.25 22.56 -12.70
N TRP A 399 14.70 21.39 -12.39
CA TRP A 399 13.37 21.31 -11.80
C TRP A 399 13.33 21.95 -10.40
N LEU A 400 14.35 21.71 -9.56
CA LEU A 400 14.49 22.36 -8.24
C LEU A 400 14.60 23.88 -8.36
N GLU A 401 15.32 24.39 -9.36
CA GLU A 401 15.40 25.82 -9.68
C GLU A 401 14.04 26.40 -10.12
N CYS A 402 13.14 25.58 -10.66
CA CYS A 402 11.81 26.06 -11.06
C CYS A 402 10.82 26.16 -9.90
N LEU A 403 11.05 25.46 -8.79
CA LEU A 403 10.09 25.35 -7.69
C LEU A 403 9.74 26.68 -6.99
N PRO A 404 10.67 27.64 -6.77
CA PRO A 404 10.31 28.93 -6.20
C PRO A 404 9.26 29.70 -7.01
N ASN A 405 9.11 29.43 -8.31
CA ASN A 405 8.07 30.06 -9.14
C ASN A 405 6.64 29.70 -8.70
N LEU A 406 6.46 28.59 -7.94
CA LEU A 406 5.17 28.26 -7.33
C LEU A 406 4.72 29.35 -6.34
N LEU A 407 5.65 29.99 -5.64
CA LEU A 407 5.38 31.10 -4.71
C LEU A 407 5.09 32.42 -5.44
N CYS A 408 5.44 32.52 -6.72
CA CYS A 408 5.10 33.65 -7.59
C CYS A 408 3.76 33.45 -8.34
N SER A 409 3.11 32.28 -8.18
CA SER A 409 1.85 31.97 -8.83
C SER A 409 0.65 32.59 -8.09
N SER A 410 -0.50 32.73 -8.76
CA SER A 410 -1.71 33.30 -8.13
C SER A 410 -2.27 32.44 -6.98
N SER A 411 -2.00 31.13 -7.02
CA SER A 411 -2.42 30.19 -6.00
C SER A 411 -1.39 29.08 -5.79
N VAL A 412 -1.23 28.64 -4.55
CA VAL A 412 -0.37 27.51 -4.16
C VAL A 412 -1.08 26.67 -3.11
N SER A 413 -0.85 25.37 -3.06
CA SER A 413 -1.39 24.50 -2.01
C SER A 413 -0.52 24.52 -0.75
N ILE A 414 -1.13 24.31 0.42
CA ILE A 414 -0.39 24.22 1.68
C ILE A 414 0.65 23.07 1.68
N ASN A 415 0.39 21.99 0.94
CA ASN A 415 1.33 20.88 0.83
C ASN A 415 2.58 21.29 0.02
N GLU A 416 2.41 22.02 -1.08
CA GLU A 416 3.53 22.60 -1.83
C GLU A 416 4.35 23.53 -0.93
N VAL A 417 3.71 24.46 -0.21
CA VAL A 417 4.42 25.38 0.71
C VAL A 417 5.24 24.62 1.76
N ARG A 418 4.68 23.56 2.35
CA ARG A 418 5.41 22.72 3.33
C ARG A 418 6.61 22.00 2.72
N ILE A 419 6.51 21.55 1.48
CA ILE A 419 7.61 20.91 0.76
C ILE A 419 8.72 21.93 0.45
N LEU A 420 8.36 23.11 -0.04
CA LEU A 420 9.29 24.21 -0.30
C LEU A 420 10.00 24.64 0.99
N ARG A 421 9.28 24.71 2.11
CA ARG A 421 9.86 24.98 3.43
C ARG A 421 10.88 23.93 3.86
N LYS A 422 10.62 22.65 3.60
CA LYS A 422 11.58 21.56 3.87
C LYS A 422 12.84 21.70 3.02
N LEU A 423 12.69 22.02 1.73
CA LEU A 423 13.82 22.26 0.82
C LEU A 423 14.66 23.47 1.26
N ALA A 424 14.02 24.54 1.73
CA ALA A 424 14.69 25.72 2.28
C ALA A 424 15.46 25.38 3.57
N CYS A 425 14.82 24.67 4.51
CA CYS A 425 15.41 24.25 5.78
C CYS A 425 16.65 23.37 5.60
N GLN A 426 16.65 22.50 4.59
CA GLN A 426 17.80 21.64 4.28
C GLN A 426 18.88 22.32 3.42
N ASN A 427 18.73 23.62 3.10
CA ASN A 427 19.70 24.40 2.33
C ASN A 427 20.09 23.74 1.01
N ASN A 428 19.12 23.18 0.26
CA ASN A 428 19.40 22.60 -1.05
C ASN A 428 19.93 23.71 -2.00
N PRO A 429 21.13 23.57 -2.59
CA PRO A 429 21.82 24.69 -3.24
C PRO A 429 21.10 25.23 -4.47
N PHE A 430 20.51 24.35 -5.29
CA PHE A 430 19.80 24.72 -6.51
C PHE A 430 18.49 25.45 -6.21
N PHE A 431 17.73 24.90 -5.26
CA PHE A 431 16.51 25.53 -4.78
C PHE A 431 16.80 26.87 -4.09
N TYR A 432 17.78 26.92 -3.20
CA TYR A 432 18.14 28.11 -2.44
C TYR A 432 18.61 29.27 -3.33
N ALA A 433 19.47 28.99 -4.31
CA ALA A 433 19.95 30.01 -5.25
C ALA A 433 18.77 30.64 -6.02
N SER A 434 17.86 29.82 -6.55
CA SER A 434 16.68 30.35 -7.24
C SER A 434 15.70 31.04 -6.30
N LEU A 435 15.56 30.58 -5.04
CA LEU A 435 14.72 31.23 -4.04
C LEU A 435 15.19 32.64 -3.74
N CYS A 436 16.50 32.84 -3.55
CA CYS A 436 17.11 34.15 -3.34
C CYS A 436 16.88 35.08 -4.53
N GLN A 437 17.03 34.56 -5.76
CA GLN A 437 16.78 35.32 -6.99
C GLN A 437 15.31 35.75 -7.12
N LYS A 438 14.37 34.89 -6.72
CA LYS A 438 12.92 35.11 -6.84
C LYS A 438 12.31 35.86 -5.67
N LEU A 439 13.07 36.15 -4.62
CA LEU A 439 12.59 36.80 -3.41
C LEU A 439 11.81 38.12 -3.66
N PRO A 440 12.26 39.06 -4.53
CA PRO A 440 11.50 40.27 -4.80
C PRO A 440 10.11 39.98 -5.40
N ASP A 441 10.02 39.01 -6.32
CA ASP A 441 8.77 38.60 -6.95
C ASP A 441 7.81 37.95 -5.93
N ILE A 442 8.36 37.13 -5.02
CA ILE A 442 7.60 36.48 -3.95
C ILE A 442 7.02 37.53 -3.00
N LEU A 443 7.81 38.53 -2.59
CA LEU A 443 7.35 39.62 -1.72
C LEU A 443 6.21 40.42 -2.38
N ASN A 444 6.34 40.74 -3.67
CA ASN A 444 5.29 41.40 -4.44
C ASN A 444 3.99 40.59 -4.51
N ASN A 445 4.09 39.26 -4.62
CA ASN A 445 2.93 38.38 -4.71
C ASN A 445 2.32 38.01 -3.35
N LEU A 446 3.03 38.22 -2.24
CA LEU A 446 2.60 37.78 -0.91
C LEU A 446 1.24 38.37 -0.50
N GLY A 447 0.94 39.61 -0.90
CA GLY A 447 -0.35 40.25 -0.62
C GLY A 447 -1.54 39.61 -1.36
N SER A 448 -1.31 39.03 -2.55
CA SER A 448 -2.35 38.56 -3.47
C SER A 448 -2.45 37.03 -3.59
N ILE A 449 -1.41 36.29 -3.21
CA ILE A 449 -1.38 34.84 -3.36
C ILE A 449 -2.45 34.16 -2.50
N THR A 450 -3.17 33.21 -3.10
CA THR A 450 -4.16 32.39 -2.39
C THR A 450 -3.56 31.04 -2.01
N VAL A 451 -3.52 30.72 -0.72
CA VAL A 451 -3.06 29.41 -0.25
C VAL A 451 -4.25 28.47 -0.08
N THR A 452 -4.29 27.42 -0.90
CA THR A 452 -5.38 26.42 -0.90
C THR A 452 -5.12 25.32 0.13
N GLY A 453 -6.20 24.76 0.70
CA GLY A 453 -6.12 23.70 1.71
C GLY A 453 -6.05 24.18 3.17
N ILE A 454 -6.19 25.49 3.40
CA ILE A 454 -6.33 26.10 4.73
C ILE A 454 -7.58 26.98 4.76
N LYS A 455 -8.24 27.08 5.92
CA LYS A 455 -9.46 27.89 6.08
C LYS A 455 -9.15 29.39 6.19
N ASP A 456 -8.00 29.70 6.78
CA ASP A 456 -7.53 31.07 6.98
C ASP A 456 -6.44 31.41 5.94
N SER A 457 -6.75 32.38 5.09
CA SER A 457 -5.86 32.87 4.04
C SER A 457 -4.61 33.55 4.61
N ILE A 458 -4.70 34.20 5.77
CA ILE A 458 -3.56 34.84 6.43
C ILE A 458 -2.60 33.76 6.94
N GLU A 459 -3.12 32.73 7.60
CA GLU A 459 -2.30 31.62 8.13
C GLU A 459 -1.55 30.88 7.00
N GLY A 460 -2.20 30.69 5.85
CA GLY A 460 -1.53 30.12 4.68
C GLY A 460 -0.36 30.99 4.19
N ARG A 461 -0.53 32.31 4.18
CA ARG A 461 0.53 33.26 3.78
C ARG A 461 1.64 33.35 4.83
N LYS A 462 1.34 33.20 6.13
CA LYS A 462 2.34 33.06 7.20
C LYS A 462 3.26 31.86 6.95
N GLU A 463 2.72 30.75 6.45
CA GLU A 463 3.55 29.59 6.09
C GLU A 463 4.52 29.85 4.92
N ILE A 464 4.19 30.77 4.01
CA ILE A 464 5.12 31.24 2.98
C ILE A 464 6.19 32.14 3.62
N VAL A 465 5.79 33.05 4.51
CA VAL A 465 6.71 33.91 5.26
C VAL A 465 7.73 33.08 6.05
N ASN A 466 7.33 31.95 6.63
CA ASN A 466 8.22 31.02 7.32
C ASN A 466 9.33 30.43 6.44
N ILE A 467 9.17 30.41 5.11
CA ILE A 467 10.24 30.00 4.19
C ILE A 467 11.36 31.06 4.19
N LEU A 468 11.01 32.34 4.32
CA LEU A 468 11.95 33.46 4.26
C LEU A 468 12.95 33.45 5.41
N TYR A 469 12.60 32.84 6.55
CA TYR A 469 13.51 32.63 7.69
C TYR A 469 14.81 31.93 7.28
N TRP A 470 14.75 31.06 6.28
CA TRP A 470 15.91 30.29 5.83
C TRP A 470 16.80 31.05 4.85
N ILE A 471 16.39 32.23 4.38
CA ILE A 471 17.16 33.06 3.44
C ILE A 471 18.10 33.98 4.21
N LYS A 472 19.40 33.73 4.09
CA LYS A 472 20.44 34.53 4.76
C LYS A 472 20.85 35.75 3.94
N ASP A 473 20.83 35.61 2.61
CA ASP A 473 21.34 36.62 1.69
C ASP A 473 20.20 37.33 0.97
N TRP A 474 19.76 38.45 1.52
CA TRP A 474 18.73 39.29 0.92
C TRP A 474 19.37 40.24 -0.10
N SER A 475 18.90 40.19 -1.35
CA SER A 475 19.34 41.12 -2.40
C SER A 475 18.88 42.55 -2.12
N GLU A 476 19.59 43.54 -2.63
CA GLU A 476 19.22 44.95 -2.49
C GLU A 476 17.81 45.23 -3.05
N ASP A 477 17.44 44.54 -4.14
CA ASP A 477 16.11 44.64 -4.73
C ASP A 477 15.02 44.05 -3.83
N ALA A 478 15.29 42.90 -3.19
CA ALA A 478 14.36 42.31 -2.21
C ALA A 478 14.16 43.24 -1.01
N MET A 479 15.25 43.85 -0.54
CA MET A 479 15.23 44.82 0.54
C MET A 479 14.42 46.09 0.20
N LYS A 480 14.59 46.62 -1.01
CA LYS A 480 13.79 47.76 -1.51
C LYS A 480 12.31 47.40 -1.63
N THR A 481 11.99 46.21 -2.17
CA THR A 481 10.60 45.74 -2.28
C THR A 481 9.96 45.56 -0.90
N LEU A 482 10.66 44.96 0.05
CA LEU A 482 10.18 44.82 1.42
C LEU A 482 9.93 46.19 2.06
N SER A 483 10.87 47.12 1.96
CA SER A 483 10.71 48.48 2.51
C SER A 483 9.51 49.18 1.89
N LYS A 484 9.31 49.09 0.57
CA LYS A 484 8.13 49.65 -0.12
C LYS A 484 6.82 49.06 0.41
N HIS A 485 6.78 47.77 0.72
CA HIS A 485 5.58 47.13 1.24
C HIS A 485 5.32 47.47 2.72
N LEU A 486 6.36 47.52 3.55
CA LEU A 486 6.24 47.93 4.96
C LEU A 486 5.72 49.38 5.13
N HIS A 487 6.01 50.26 4.17
CA HIS A 487 5.52 51.64 4.14
C HIS A 487 4.17 51.81 3.43
N CYS A 488 3.61 50.74 2.85
CA CYS A 488 2.32 50.78 2.17
C CYS A 488 1.17 50.59 3.17
N GLU A 489 0.29 51.58 3.30
CA GLU A 489 -0.83 51.53 4.26
C GLU A 489 -1.81 50.36 4.04
N HIS A 490 -1.81 49.77 2.84
CA HIS A 490 -2.75 48.74 2.43
C HIS A 490 -2.16 47.33 2.51
N TRP A 491 -0.92 47.18 3.00
CA TRP A 491 -0.31 45.88 3.19
C TRP A 491 -0.79 45.22 4.49
N ASP A 492 -0.80 43.89 4.50
CA ASP A 492 -1.34 43.10 5.61
C ASP A 492 -0.44 43.24 6.85
N LYS A 493 -0.97 43.88 7.89
CA LYS A 493 -0.20 44.20 9.11
C LYS A 493 0.28 42.95 9.84
N GLU A 494 -0.47 41.86 9.82
CA GLU A 494 -0.06 40.62 10.48
C GLU A 494 1.15 39.99 9.76
N LEU A 495 1.15 40.01 8.42
CA LEU A 495 2.29 39.52 7.63
C LEU A 495 3.52 40.41 7.81
N ALA A 496 3.35 41.72 7.90
CA ALA A 496 4.44 42.66 8.16
C ALA A 496 5.11 42.39 9.52
N VAL A 497 4.30 42.19 10.58
CA VAL A 497 4.81 41.82 11.91
C VAL A 497 5.56 40.49 11.87
N GLU A 498 5.03 39.48 11.18
CA GLU A 498 5.68 38.17 11.07
C GLU A 498 7.04 38.24 10.37
N ILE A 499 7.13 38.99 9.26
CA ILE A 499 8.40 39.21 8.55
C ILE A 499 9.41 39.94 9.44
N LEU A 500 8.98 40.98 10.16
CA LEU A 500 9.85 41.71 11.10
C LEU A 500 10.33 40.81 12.25
N ASN A 501 9.47 39.93 12.77
CA ASN A 501 9.86 38.94 13.77
C ASN A 501 10.93 37.99 13.24
N ILE A 502 10.77 37.47 12.01
CA ILE A 502 11.78 36.61 11.38
C ILE A 502 13.13 37.31 11.22
N LEU A 503 13.12 38.57 10.76
CA LEU A 503 14.33 39.36 10.53
C LEU A 503 15.03 39.76 11.83
N THR A 504 14.31 39.81 12.95
CA THR A 504 14.86 40.16 14.27
C THR A 504 15.31 38.93 15.08
N THR A 505 14.72 37.75 14.83
CA THR A 505 15.07 36.49 15.51
C THR A 505 16.10 35.65 14.78
N GLY A 506 16.19 35.74 13.46
CA GLY A 506 17.35 35.20 12.73
C GLY A 506 18.54 36.15 12.88
N ASP A 507 19.76 35.63 13.02
CA ASP A 507 21.01 36.41 12.90
C ASP A 507 21.21 37.01 11.47
N ILE A 508 20.13 37.32 10.76
CA ILE A 508 20.03 37.89 9.41
C ILE A 508 20.28 39.42 9.45
N VAL A 509 20.58 39.98 10.62
CA VAL A 509 21.01 41.37 10.77
C VAL A 509 22.43 41.56 10.22
N ASN A 510 22.58 41.46 8.90
CA ASN A 510 23.53 42.31 8.20
C ASN A 510 23.12 43.76 8.47
N GLY A 511 24.09 44.60 8.85
CA GLY A 511 23.86 45.99 9.29
C GLY A 511 23.01 46.86 8.36
N ASN A 512 22.85 46.47 7.10
CA ASN A 512 22.05 47.14 6.09
C ASN A 512 20.53 47.13 6.38
N LEU A 513 19.98 46.12 7.05
CA LEU A 513 18.53 46.01 7.30
C LEU A 513 17.97 47.14 8.18
N LYS A 514 18.75 47.63 9.15
CA LYS A 514 18.34 48.73 10.03
C LYS A 514 18.21 50.07 9.31
N GLU A 515 18.98 50.30 8.24
CA GLU A 515 18.90 51.54 7.45
C GLU A 515 17.64 51.59 6.56
N TYR A 516 17.19 50.44 6.03
CA TYR A 516 16.04 50.40 5.10
C TYR A 516 14.67 50.26 5.78
N VAL A 517 14.63 49.72 7.00
CA VAL A 517 13.36 49.49 7.71
C VAL A 517 12.90 50.74 8.47
N GLY A 518 13.82 51.63 8.88
CA GLY A 518 13.49 52.85 9.61
C GLY A 518 12.66 52.57 10.89
N PRO A 519 12.23 53.60 11.64
CA PRO A 519 11.26 53.40 12.70
C PRO A 519 9.88 53.15 12.06
N THR A 520 9.65 51.93 11.59
CA THR A 520 8.35 51.51 11.04
C THR A 520 7.26 51.73 12.11
N ARG A 521 6.20 52.44 11.74
CA ARG A 521 4.98 52.55 12.55
C ARG A 521 4.27 51.19 12.55
N VAL A 522 4.46 50.40 13.61
CA VAL A 522 3.61 49.24 13.92
C VAL A 522 2.25 49.71 14.40
#